data_AF-A0A951XJU8-F1
#
_entry.id   AF-A0A951XJU8-F1
#
_cell.length_a   1.000
_cell.length_b   1.000
_cell.length_c   1.000
_cell.angle_alpha   90.00
_cell.angle_beta   90.00
_cell.angle_gamma   90.00
#
_symmetry.space_group_name_H-M   'P 1'
#
loop_
_entity.id
_entity.type
_entity.pdbx_description
1 polymer ?
#
loop_
_entity_poly.entity_id
_entity_poly.type
_entity_poly.pdbx_seq_one_letter_code
_entity_poly.pdbx_strand_id
1 'polypeptide(L)'
;MKQRLLVFLLIIAVLGAGVVAGIWIERQRPVPPPPARLMAELTTPATRLVPATQQFPLIKLRPVVNRAELTQAIAEIGPQIEAYRAQLAAIEQEFDAALNAMLTPAQREAYVAARLRLEQRQIGRNQVEPAPPLTTDEILNLQHRPSYNVLNMVVVDLKLDWLRRELGLDATQVDGVRALLRQRRERFLALVDATPPPSLMLSDLALAAQRLVEPSPVRTEH
;
A
#
# COMPACT_ATOMS: atom_id res chain seq x y z
N MET A 1 17.21 24.70 -54.16
CA MET A 1 16.06 23.79 -53.96
C MET A 1 16.41 22.31 -54.16
N LYS A 2 17.15 21.94 -55.22
CA LYS A 2 17.56 20.54 -55.50
C LYS A 2 18.29 19.83 -54.36
N GLN A 3 19.16 20.54 -53.63
CA GLN A 3 19.95 19.96 -52.53
C GLN A 3 19.11 19.61 -51.29
N ARG A 4 18.08 20.42 -50.98
CA ARG A 4 17.14 20.14 -49.88
C ARG A 4 16.22 18.96 -50.22
N LEU A 5 15.82 18.83 -51.48
CA LEU A 5 15.05 17.68 -51.97
C LEU A 5 15.85 16.37 -51.86
N LEU A 6 17.15 16.42 -52.18
CA LEU A 6 18.05 15.27 -52.12
C LEU A 6 18.26 14.81 -50.67
N VAL A 7 18.40 15.74 -49.72
CA VAL A 7 18.47 15.41 -48.29
C VAL A 7 17.16 14.79 -47.79
N PHE A 8 16.01 15.33 -48.19
CA PHE A 8 14.71 14.76 -47.82
C PHE A 8 14.51 13.34 -48.36
N LEU A 9 14.87 13.08 -49.62
CA LEU A 9 14.80 11.74 -50.22
C LEU A 9 15.74 10.75 -49.52
N LEU A 10 16.93 11.20 -49.11
CA LEU A 10 17.89 10.34 -48.41
C LEU A 10 17.39 9.95 -47.02
N ILE A 11 16.75 10.87 -46.29
CA ILE A 11 16.15 10.57 -44.98
C ILE A 11 15.03 9.54 -45.13
N ILE A 12 14.15 9.70 -46.12
CA ILE A 12 13.06 8.75 -46.40
C ILE A 12 13.62 7.38 -46.78
N ALA A 13 14.69 7.33 -47.57
CA ALA A 13 15.33 6.07 -47.95
C ALA A 13 15.95 5.34 -46.75
N VAL A 14 16.62 6.07 -45.85
CA VAL A 14 17.23 5.48 -44.63
C VAL A 14 16.15 4.98 -43.66
N LEU A 15 15.09 5.76 -43.44
CA LEU A 15 13.96 5.33 -42.62
C LEU A 15 13.22 4.12 -43.24
N GLY A 16 13.00 4.14 -44.56
CA GLY A 16 12.36 3.04 -45.28
C GLY A 16 13.17 1.74 -45.23
N ALA A 17 14.50 1.83 -45.36
CA ALA A 17 15.37 0.66 -45.25
C ALA A 17 15.31 0.02 -43.85
N GLY A 18 15.23 0.83 -42.78
CA GLY A 18 15.06 0.32 -41.41
C GLY A 18 13.74 -0.41 -41.19
N VAL A 19 12.63 0.12 -41.74
CA VAL A 19 11.30 -0.50 -41.62
C VAL A 19 11.22 -1.82 -42.40
N VAL A 20 11.75 -1.86 -43.62
CA VAL A 20 11.76 -3.08 -44.44
C VAL A 20 12.65 -4.16 -43.82
N ALA A 21 13.82 -3.78 -43.25
CA ALA A 21 14.67 -4.71 -42.52
C ALA A 21 13.98 -5.27 -41.27
N GLY A 22 13.26 -4.45 -40.51
CA GLY A 22 12.48 -4.89 -39.35
C GLY A 22 11.41 -5.92 -39.69
N ILE A 23 10.61 -5.64 -40.74
CA ILE A 23 9.54 -6.55 -41.21
C ILE A 23 10.13 -7.87 -41.75
N TRP A 24 11.31 -7.83 -42.37
CA TRP A 24 11.96 -9.04 -42.88
C TRP A 24 12.53 -9.92 -41.75
N ILE A 25 13.06 -9.30 -40.69
CA ILE A 25 13.57 -10.02 -39.50
C ILE A 25 12.43 -10.66 -38.69
N GLU A 26 11.27 -10.01 -38.58
CA GLU A 26 10.08 -10.58 -37.93
C GLU A 26 9.53 -11.81 -38.66
N ARG A 27 9.62 -11.85 -39.99
CA ARG A 27 9.15 -12.99 -40.79
C ARG A 27 10.05 -14.23 -40.73
N GLN A 28 11.34 -14.08 -40.42
CA GLN A 28 12.32 -15.17 -40.48
C GLN A 28 12.74 -15.75 -39.12
N ARG A 29 12.24 -15.21 -38.01
CA ARG A 29 12.43 -15.82 -36.69
C ARG A 29 11.19 -16.62 -36.32
N PRO A 30 11.18 -17.96 -36.44
CA PRO A 30 10.27 -18.75 -35.62
C PRO A 30 10.66 -18.46 -34.18
N VAL A 31 9.92 -17.54 -33.55
CA VAL A 31 10.08 -17.24 -32.13
C VAL A 31 9.90 -18.59 -31.43
N PRO A 32 10.91 -19.10 -30.68
CA PRO A 32 10.69 -20.29 -29.89
C PRO A 32 9.45 -20.01 -29.03
N PRO A 33 8.52 -20.99 -28.90
CA PRO A 33 7.34 -20.77 -28.08
C PRO A 33 7.81 -20.20 -26.74
N PRO A 34 7.20 -19.10 -26.27
CA PRO A 34 7.64 -18.46 -25.04
C PRO A 34 7.77 -19.56 -23.98
N PRO A 35 8.88 -19.59 -23.21
CA PRO A 35 9.01 -20.54 -22.10
C PRO A 35 7.71 -20.45 -21.31
N ALA A 36 7.09 -21.62 -21.09
CA ALA A 36 5.72 -21.74 -20.62
C ALA A 36 5.39 -20.64 -19.62
N ARG A 37 4.36 -19.84 -19.94
CA ARG A 37 3.91 -18.74 -19.08
C ARG A 37 3.83 -19.27 -17.65
N LEU A 38 4.36 -18.53 -16.67
CA LEU A 38 4.16 -18.77 -15.23
C LEU A 38 2.67 -18.80 -14.80
N MET A 39 1.74 -18.66 -15.75
CA MET A 39 0.29 -18.74 -15.61
C MET A 39 -0.34 -19.84 -16.50
N ALA A 40 0.45 -20.68 -17.17
CA ALA A 40 -0.05 -21.78 -18.01
C ALA A 40 -0.72 -22.88 -17.17
N GLU A 41 -0.32 -23.03 -15.91
CA GLU A 41 -0.96 -23.95 -14.96
C GLU A 41 -2.30 -23.42 -14.43
N LEU A 42 -2.63 -22.14 -14.65
CA LEU A 42 -3.91 -21.54 -14.25
C LEU A 42 -4.94 -21.51 -15.40
N THR A 43 -4.53 -21.90 -16.60
CA THR A 43 -5.42 -22.09 -17.75
C THR A 43 -5.60 -23.57 -18.00
N THR A 44 -6.70 -24.12 -17.48
CA THR A 44 -7.21 -25.43 -17.89
C THR A 44 -7.33 -25.49 -19.42
N PRO A 45 -6.89 -26.57 -20.08
CA PRO A 45 -7.12 -26.73 -21.51
C PRO A 45 -8.62 -26.82 -21.75
N ALA A 46 -9.14 -25.86 -22.52
CA ALA A 46 -10.43 -26.01 -23.17
C ALA A 46 -10.37 -27.26 -24.06
N THR A 47 -11.41 -28.08 -23.95
CA THR A 47 -11.71 -29.27 -24.78
C THR A 47 -11.27 -30.62 -24.21
N ARG A 48 -11.90 -31.02 -23.10
CA ARG A 48 -12.67 -32.28 -23.09
C ARG A 48 -14.04 -31.98 -22.51
N LEU A 49 -15.07 -32.22 -23.32
CA LEU A 49 -16.47 -32.23 -22.90
C LEU A 49 -16.63 -33.34 -21.84
N VAL A 50 -16.56 -32.96 -20.57
CA VAL A 50 -17.01 -33.78 -19.44
C VAL A 50 -18.46 -33.36 -19.16
N PRO A 51 -19.43 -34.29 -19.10
CA PRO A 51 -20.83 -33.95 -18.93
C PRO A 51 -21.05 -33.19 -17.63
N ALA A 52 -21.92 -32.19 -17.72
CA ALA A 52 -22.32 -31.30 -16.63
C ALA A 52 -22.99 -32.07 -15.49
N THR A 53 -22.21 -32.62 -14.57
CA THR A 53 -22.70 -33.14 -13.29
C THR A 53 -21.55 -33.22 -12.29
N GLN A 54 -20.90 -32.08 -12.04
CA GLN A 54 -20.07 -31.88 -10.86
C GLN A 54 -19.89 -30.38 -10.66
N GLN A 55 -20.95 -29.75 -10.14
CA GLN A 55 -20.77 -28.53 -9.36
C GLN A 55 -19.90 -28.93 -8.17
N PHE A 56 -18.60 -28.67 -8.25
CA PHE A 56 -17.80 -28.59 -7.04
C PHE A 56 -18.40 -27.46 -6.22
N PRO A 57 -18.95 -27.71 -5.03
CA PRO A 57 -19.26 -26.60 -4.15
C PRO A 57 -17.92 -25.95 -3.85
N LEU A 58 -17.71 -24.74 -4.34
CA LEU A 58 -16.78 -23.81 -3.71
C LEU A 58 -17.33 -23.56 -2.31
N ILE A 59 -17.09 -24.51 -1.41
CA ILE A 59 -17.17 -24.25 0.02
C ILE A 59 -16.06 -23.24 0.25
N LYS A 60 -16.41 -21.94 0.18
CA LYS A 60 -15.61 -20.89 0.80
C LYS A 60 -15.61 -21.26 2.28
N LEU A 61 -14.62 -22.06 2.70
CA LEU A 61 -14.30 -22.26 4.10
C LEU A 61 -13.95 -20.88 4.62
N ARG A 62 -14.95 -20.17 5.16
CA ARG A 62 -14.69 -18.93 5.88
C ARG A 62 -13.72 -19.33 7.00
N PRO A 63 -12.56 -18.67 7.12
CA PRO A 63 -11.68 -18.96 8.24
C PRO A 63 -12.49 -18.76 9.53
N VAL A 64 -12.49 -19.79 10.37
CA VAL A 64 -13.16 -19.73 11.67
C VAL A 64 -12.34 -18.80 12.53
N VAL A 65 -12.89 -17.62 12.82
CA VAL A 65 -12.24 -16.63 13.66
C VAL A 65 -12.59 -16.92 15.12
N ASN A 66 -11.61 -17.40 15.90
CA ASN A 66 -11.78 -17.56 17.34
C ASN A 66 -11.63 -16.21 18.06
N ARG A 67 -12.77 -15.55 18.34
CA ARG A 67 -12.80 -14.22 18.96
C ARG A 67 -12.25 -14.21 20.39
N ALA A 68 -12.39 -15.31 21.14
CA ALA A 68 -11.86 -15.40 22.50
C ALA A 68 -10.32 -15.43 22.50
N GLU A 69 -9.73 -16.26 21.63
CA GLU A 69 -8.27 -16.31 21.44
C GLU A 69 -7.72 -14.96 20.94
N LEU A 70 -8.42 -14.29 20.02
CA LEU A 70 -8.02 -12.95 19.56
C LEU A 70 -8.06 -11.92 20.69
N THR A 71 -9.08 -11.95 21.55
CA THR A 71 -9.20 -11.01 22.67
C THR A 71 -8.08 -11.22 23.68
N GLN A 72 -7.74 -12.49 23.97
CA GLN A 72 -6.61 -12.83 24.82
C GLN A 72 -5.27 -12.39 24.20
N ALA A 73 -5.04 -12.70 22.92
CA ALA A 73 -3.83 -12.29 22.22
C ALA A 73 -3.67 -10.76 22.23
N ILE A 74 -4.74 -10.01 21.95
CA ILE A 74 -4.75 -8.54 22.03
C ILE A 74 -4.42 -8.05 23.45
N ALA A 75 -4.96 -8.69 24.50
CA ALA A 75 -4.66 -8.31 25.87
C ALA A 75 -3.17 -8.55 26.23
N GLU A 76 -2.58 -9.63 25.70
CA GLU A 76 -1.18 -9.98 25.94
C GLU A 76 -0.20 -9.02 25.23
N ILE A 77 -0.46 -8.68 23.97
CA ILE A 77 0.45 -7.83 23.18
C ILE A 77 0.07 -6.34 23.14
N GLY A 78 -1.09 -5.97 23.68
CA GLY A 78 -1.61 -4.60 23.69
C GLY A 78 -0.60 -3.56 24.21
N PRO A 79 0.04 -3.76 25.37
CA PRO A 79 1.04 -2.82 25.88
C PRO A 79 2.25 -2.65 24.94
N GLN A 80 2.66 -3.73 24.25
CA GLN A 80 3.76 -3.68 23.29
C GLN A 80 3.38 -2.91 22.04
N ILE A 81 2.13 -3.06 21.56
CA ILE A 81 1.57 -2.27 20.45
C ILE A 81 1.56 -0.78 20.82
N GLU A 82 1.09 -0.43 22.01
CA GLU A 82 1.03 0.97 22.46
C GLU A 82 2.41 1.59 22.58
N ALA A 83 3.37 0.87 23.19
CA ALA A 83 4.75 1.30 23.29
C ALA A 83 5.40 1.52 21.90
N TYR A 84 5.20 0.58 20.97
CA TYR A 84 5.70 0.70 19.60
C TYR A 84 5.07 1.90 18.87
N ARG A 85 3.75 2.12 19.03
CA ARG A 85 3.06 3.29 18.46
C ARG A 85 3.58 4.60 19.03
N ALA A 86 3.88 4.66 20.33
CA ALA A 86 4.46 5.84 20.96
C ALA A 86 5.85 6.15 20.37
N GLN A 87 6.67 5.13 20.12
CA GLN A 87 7.98 5.29 19.49
C GLN A 87 7.86 5.77 18.03
N LEU A 88 6.91 5.24 17.26
CA LEU A 88 6.61 5.76 15.92
C LEU A 88 6.13 7.21 15.93
N ALA A 89 5.27 7.57 16.90
CA ALA A 89 4.78 8.93 17.06
C ALA A 89 5.92 9.91 17.38
N ALA A 90 6.88 9.50 18.21
CA ALA A 90 8.07 10.30 18.50
C ALA A 90 8.91 10.57 17.23
N ILE A 91 9.13 9.55 16.40
CA ILE A 91 9.84 9.70 15.11
C ILE A 91 9.14 10.72 14.20
N GLU A 92 7.81 10.67 14.10
CA GLU A 92 7.04 11.63 13.29
C GLU A 92 7.06 13.04 13.90
N GLN A 93 6.97 13.17 15.23
CA GLN A 93 7.03 14.47 15.91
C GLN A 93 8.38 15.16 15.69
N GLU A 94 9.49 14.42 15.77
CA GLU A 94 10.81 14.96 15.49
C GLU A 94 10.95 15.44 14.04
N PHE A 95 10.42 14.65 13.09
CA PHE A 95 10.37 15.05 11.69
C PHE A 95 9.52 16.31 11.49
N ASP A 96 8.33 16.38 12.09
CA ASP A 96 7.43 17.54 12.00
C ASP A 96 8.09 18.80 12.57
N ALA A 97 8.78 18.70 13.70
CA ALA A 97 9.49 19.81 14.31
C ALA A 97 10.61 20.33 13.39
N ALA A 98 11.42 19.42 12.84
CA ALA A 98 12.51 19.77 11.93
C ALA A 98 11.99 20.36 10.61
N LEU A 99 10.91 19.79 10.06
CA LEU A 99 10.25 20.31 8.85
C LEU A 99 9.71 21.72 9.10
N ASN A 100 8.95 21.94 10.19
CA ASN A 100 8.40 23.25 10.51
C ASN A 100 9.47 24.35 10.66
N ALA A 101 10.64 24.00 11.18
CA ALA A 101 11.77 24.93 11.29
C ALA A 101 12.27 25.42 9.91
N MET A 102 12.16 24.57 8.87
CA MET A 102 12.56 24.92 7.50
C MET A 102 11.48 25.63 6.68
N LEU A 103 10.21 25.51 7.08
CA LEU A 103 9.10 26.07 6.33
C LEU A 103 8.89 27.56 6.64
N THR A 104 8.49 28.31 5.62
CA THR A 104 7.96 29.67 5.78
C THR A 104 6.61 29.66 6.52
N PRO A 105 6.17 30.78 7.12
CA PRO A 105 4.88 30.82 7.82
C PRO A 105 3.69 30.36 6.96
N ALA A 106 3.61 30.82 5.71
CA ALA A 106 2.55 30.40 4.78
C ALA A 106 2.59 28.89 4.47
N GLN A 107 3.80 28.32 4.32
CA GLN A 107 3.96 26.87 4.12
C GLN A 107 3.57 26.06 5.36
N ARG A 108 3.81 26.58 6.57
CA ARG A 108 3.37 25.91 7.81
C ARG A 108 1.84 25.83 7.91
N GLU A 109 1.15 26.91 7.56
CA GLU A 109 -0.32 26.92 7.51
C GLU A 109 -0.84 25.90 6.47
N ALA A 110 -0.25 25.89 5.27
CA ALA A 110 -0.57 24.91 4.24
C ALA A 110 -0.31 23.47 4.72
N TYR A 111 0.78 23.24 5.46
CA TYR A 111 1.11 21.94 6.02
C TYR A 111 0.07 21.46 7.04
N VAL A 112 -0.33 22.32 7.98
CA VAL A 112 -1.38 22.02 8.97
C VAL A 112 -2.71 21.72 8.27
N ALA A 113 -3.10 22.54 7.29
CA ALA A 113 -4.32 22.33 6.51
C ALA A 113 -4.29 21.01 5.71
N ALA A 114 -3.14 20.65 5.13
CA ALA A 114 -2.97 19.38 4.43
C ALA A 114 -3.10 18.18 5.36
N ARG A 115 -2.55 18.26 6.58
CA ARG A 115 -2.70 17.22 7.60
C ARG A 115 -4.15 17.03 8.04
N LEU A 116 -4.84 18.12 8.35
CA LEU A 116 -6.26 18.09 8.74
C LEU A 116 -7.12 17.44 7.63
N ARG A 117 -6.87 17.76 6.35
CA ARG A 117 -7.57 17.12 5.22
C ARG A 117 -7.32 15.60 5.16
N LEU A 118 -6.09 15.15 5.42
CA LEU A 118 -5.77 13.73 5.42
C LEU A 118 -6.45 13.00 6.58
N GLU A 119 -6.47 13.60 7.77
CA GLU A 119 -7.14 13.06 8.96
C GLU A 119 -8.65 12.94 8.72
N GLN A 120 -9.29 13.97 8.17
CA GLN A 120 -10.71 13.94 7.80
C GLN A 120 -11.04 12.83 6.80
N ARG A 121 -10.18 12.61 5.78
CA ARG A 121 -10.34 11.51 4.82
C ARG A 121 -10.21 10.14 5.48
N GLN A 122 -9.36 10.01 6.50
CA GLN A 122 -9.23 8.76 7.24
C GLN A 122 -10.44 8.51 8.14
N ILE A 123 -10.95 9.55 8.81
CA ILE A 123 -12.17 9.47 9.62
C ILE A 123 -13.35 9.06 8.74
N GLY A 124 -13.56 9.72 7.59
CA GLY A 124 -14.64 9.38 6.67
C GLY A 124 -14.55 7.96 6.09
N ARG A 125 -13.34 7.37 5.97
CA ARG A 125 -13.16 5.96 5.60
C ARG A 125 -13.43 5.00 6.75
N ASN A 126 -13.19 5.43 7.98
CA ASN A 126 -13.41 4.62 9.18
C ASN A 126 -14.85 4.76 9.74
N GLN A 127 -15.65 5.70 9.23
CA GLN A 127 -17.05 5.96 9.62
C GLN A 127 -18.11 5.11 8.90
N VAL A 128 -17.73 3.96 8.34
CA VAL A 128 -18.75 2.92 8.06
C VAL A 128 -19.03 2.24 9.39
N GLU A 129 -20.05 2.71 10.12
CA GLU A 129 -20.53 2.07 11.35
C GLU A 129 -21.51 0.94 11.05
N PRO A 130 -21.11 -0.34 11.17
CA PRO A 130 -21.99 -1.38 11.64
C PRO A 130 -21.94 -1.40 13.18
N ALA A 131 -23.13 -1.48 13.79
CA ALA A 131 -23.31 -1.69 15.23
C ALA A 131 -22.52 -2.92 15.72
N PRO A 132 -22.09 -2.97 17.00
CA PRO A 132 -21.44 -4.15 17.56
C PRO A 132 -22.34 -5.40 17.45
N PRO A 133 -21.76 -6.61 17.31
CA PRO A 133 -20.33 -6.95 17.24
C PRO A 133 -19.73 -6.92 15.81
N LEU A 134 -18.39 -6.86 15.70
CA LEU A 134 -17.69 -6.93 14.41
C LEU A 134 -18.03 -8.22 13.64
N THR A 135 -18.31 -8.10 12.35
CA THR A 135 -18.52 -9.27 11.48
C THR A 135 -17.20 -10.02 11.25
N THR A 136 -17.26 -11.32 10.91
CA THR A 136 -16.05 -12.10 10.61
C THR A 136 -15.23 -11.46 9.48
N ASP A 137 -15.89 -10.92 8.46
CA ASP A 137 -15.25 -10.26 7.33
C ASP A 137 -14.55 -8.94 7.76
N GLU A 138 -15.13 -8.20 8.71
CA GLU A 138 -14.49 -7.03 9.31
C GLU A 138 -13.26 -7.40 10.13
N ILE A 139 -13.32 -8.48 10.90
CA ILE A 139 -12.18 -8.95 11.69
C ILE A 139 -11.03 -9.34 10.77
N LEU A 140 -11.31 -10.11 9.71
CA LEU A 140 -10.30 -10.49 8.72
C LEU A 140 -9.74 -9.27 7.97
N ASN A 141 -10.59 -8.31 7.62
CA ASN A 141 -10.14 -7.08 6.97
C ASN A 141 -9.22 -6.26 7.89
N LEU A 142 -9.56 -6.15 9.19
CA LEU A 142 -8.71 -5.48 10.18
C LEU A 142 -7.41 -6.25 10.44
N GLN A 143 -7.40 -7.58 10.34
CA GLN A 143 -6.19 -8.39 10.40
C GLN A 143 -5.27 -8.16 9.21
N HIS A 144 -5.83 -8.13 8.00
CA HIS A 144 -5.04 -7.99 6.78
C HIS A 144 -4.79 -6.54 6.39
N ARG A 145 -5.34 -5.56 7.13
CA ARG A 145 -5.12 -4.15 6.87
C ARG A 145 -3.64 -3.85 7.05
N PRO A 146 -2.94 -3.37 6.00
CA PRO A 146 -1.55 -2.98 6.16
C PRO A 146 -1.49 -1.86 7.20
N SER A 147 -0.78 -2.13 8.30
CA SER A 147 -0.54 -1.15 9.35
C SER A 147 -0.01 0.14 8.73
N TYR A 148 -0.65 1.23 9.08
CA TYR A 148 -0.52 2.56 8.50
C TYR A 148 0.89 2.99 8.08
N ASN A 149 0.96 3.66 6.92
CA ASN A 149 2.04 4.55 6.49
C ASN A 149 3.48 4.01 6.41
N VAL A 150 3.72 2.70 6.57
CA VAL A 150 5.06 2.10 6.39
C VAL A 150 5.68 2.49 5.04
N LEU A 151 4.89 2.47 3.96
CA LEU A 151 5.36 2.92 2.65
C LEU A 151 5.81 4.38 2.65
N ASN A 152 5.11 5.27 3.34
CA ASN A 152 5.51 6.67 3.46
C ASN A 152 6.74 6.85 4.36
N MET A 153 6.97 5.96 5.33
CA MET A 153 8.16 5.93 6.18
C MET A 153 9.40 5.46 5.42
N VAL A 154 9.25 4.45 4.56
CA VAL A 154 10.38 3.79 3.87
C VAL A 154 10.67 4.42 2.51
N VAL A 155 9.65 4.81 1.76
CA VAL A 155 9.79 5.37 0.40
C VAL A 155 9.89 6.89 0.50
N VAL A 156 11.13 7.39 0.63
CA VAL A 156 11.45 8.81 0.77
C VAL A 156 10.82 9.65 -0.35
N ASP A 157 10.96 9.23 -1.60
CA ASP A 157 10.51 10.02 -2.75
C ASP A 157 8.99 10.17 -2.80
N LEU A 158 8.24 9.17 -2.34
CA LEU A 158 6.77 9.23 -2.29
C LEU A 158 6.29 10.36 -1.38
N LYS A 159 6.88 10.46 -0.19
CA LYS A 159 6.53 11.53 0.77
C LYS A 159 7.08 12.88 0.31
N LEU A 160 8.28 12.91 -0.27
CA LEU A 160 8.88 14.12 -0.80
C LEU A 160 8.04 14.73 -1.93
N ASP A 161 7.57 13.92 -2.87
CA ASP A 161 6.72 14.37 -3.97
C ASP A 161 5.36 14.90 -3.50
N TRP A 162 4.81 14.31 -2.44
CA TRP A 162 3.62 14.85 -1.80
C TRP A 162 3.90 16.22 -1.14
N LEU A 163 4.95 16.32 -0.31
CA LEU A 163 5.32 17.57 0.35
C LEU A 163 5.66 18.69 -0.64
N ARG A 164 6.38 18.37 -1.72
CA ARG A 164 6.71 19.32 -2.78
C ARG A 164 5.46 19.90 -3.44
N ARG A 165 4.46 19.06 -3.73
CA ARG A 165 3.20 19.51 -4.36
C ARG A 165 2.33 20.33 -3.42
N GLU A 166 2.23 19.94 -2.16
CA GLU A 166 1.36 20.63 -1.19
C GLU A 166 1.97 21.93 -0.67
N LEU A 167 3.30 22.00 -0.53
CA LEU A 167 3.99 23.12 0.10
C LEU A 167 4.74 24.02 -0.89
N GLY A 168 4.82 23.64 -2.17
CA GLY A 168 5.56 24.40 -3.17
C GLY A 168 7.04 24.60 -2.79
N LEU A 169 7.69 23.52 -2.32
CA LEU A 169 9.07 23.58 -1.83
C LEU A 169 10.03 24.01 -2.94
N ASP A 170 10.94 24.95 -2.63
CA ASP A 170 12.03 25.32 -3.54
C ASP A 170 13.15 24.25 -3.58
N ALA A 171 14.13 24.43 -4.48
CA ALA A 171 15.20 23.45 -4.67
C ALA A 171 16.02 23.19 -3.38
N THR A 172 16.32 24.24 -2.62
CA THR A 172 17.09 24.15 -1.38
C THR A 172 16.28 23.44 -0.29
N GLN A 173 14.99 23.77 -0.18
CA GLN A 173 14.07 23.12 0.74
C GLN A 173 13.86 21.64 0.38
N VAL A 174 13.77 21.30 -0.92
CA VAL A 174 13.62 19.91 -1.38
C VAL A 174 14.79 19.06 -0.93
N ASP A 175 16.02 19.55 -1.04
CA ASP A 175 17.21 18.80 -0.62
C ASP A 175 17.25 18.61 0.89
N GLY A 176 16.92 19.64 1.67
CA GLY A 176 16.83 19.52 3.13
C GLY A 176 15.70 18.58 3.58
N VAL A 177 14.52 18.65 2.97
CA VAL A 177 13.40 17.74 3.27
C VAL A 177 13.75 16.30 2.88
N ARG A 178 14.46 16.09 1.77
CA ARG A 178 14.95 14.75 1.40
C ARG A 178 15.89 14.19 2.47
N ALA A 179 16.79 15.02 3.02
CA ALA A 179 17.67 14.61 4.11
C ALA A 179 16.88 14.23 5.38
N LEU A 180 15.90 15.05 5.79
CA LEU A 180 15.02 14.76 6.92
C LEU A 180 14.24 13.45 6.74
N LEU A 181 13.73 13.20 5.54
CA LEU A 181 13.00 11.97 5.22
C LEU A 181 13.92 10.73 5.26
N ARG A 182 15.19 10.85 4.85
CA ARG A 182 16.19 9.77 4.99
C ARG A 182 16.49 9.48 6.45
N GLN A 183 16.73 10.51 7.26
CA GLN A 183 16.96 10.37 8.70
C GLN A 183 15.76 9.71 9.39
N ARG A 184 14.55 10.13 9.05
CA ARG A 184 13.30 9.53 9.56
C ARG A 184 13.22 8.04 9.19
N ARG A 185 13.53 7.69 7.94
CA ARG A 185 13.58 6.30 7.48
C ARG A 185 14.61 5.48 8.26
N GLU A 186 15.81 5.99 8.46
CA GLU A 186 16.88 5.29 9.20
C GLU A 186 16.45 4.98 10.63
N ARG A 187 15.81 5.94 11.32
CA ARG A 187 15.25 5.71 12.65
C ARG A 187 14.13 4.70 12.66
N PHE A 188 13.25 4.75 11.67
CA PHE A 188 12.19 3.76 11.52
C PHE A 188 12.76 2.36 11.32
N LEU A 189 13.77 2.20 10.46
CA LEU A 189 14.43 0.91 10.24
C LEU A 189 15.14 0.43 11.51
N ALA A 190 15.88 1.30 12.20
CA ALA A 190 16.52 0.95 13.47
C ALA A 190 15.51 0.51 14.55
N LEU A 191 14.33 1.15 14.57
CA LEU A 191 13.23 0.75 15.46
C LEU A 191 12.69 -0.64 15.09
N VAL A 192 12.46 -0.90 13.80
CA VAL A 192 11.99 -2.21 13.32
C VAL A 192 13.02 -3.31 13.59
N ASP A 193 14.31 -3.01 13.42
CA ASP A 193 15.40 -3.94 13.68
C ASP A 193 15.57 -4.23 15.18
N ALA A 194 15.36 -3.23 16.04
CA ALA A 194 15.46 -3.38 17.50
C ALA A 194 14.23 -4.03 18.13
N THR A 195 13.05 -3.74 17.60
CA THR A 195 11.77 -4.25 18.09
C THR A 195 10.98 -4.75 16.89
N PRO A 196 10.98 -6.07 16.59
CA PRO A 196 10.17 -6.59 15.50
C PRO A 196 8.71 -6.17 15.74
N PRO A 197 8.02 -5.61 14.74
CA PRO A 197 6.72 -5.00 14.96
C PRO A 197 5.77 -6.03 15.58
N PRO A 198 5.13 -5.71 16.72
CA PRO A 198 4.12 -6.60 17.29
C PRO A 198 3.06 -6.83 16.21
N SER A 199 2.60 -8.08 16.07
CA SER A 199 1.80 -8.57 14.93
C SER A 199 0.97 -7.45 14.29
N LEU A 200 1.38 -7.02 13.10
CA LEU A 200 0.72 -5.93 12.37
C LEU A 200 -0.79 -6.19 12.21
N MET A 201 -1.17 -7.46 12.21
CA MET A 201 -2.54 -7.94 12.08
C MET A 201 -3.40 -7.67 13.32
N LEU A 202 -2.81 -7.38 14.46
CA LEU A 202 -3.53 -7.17 15.71
C LEU A 202 -3.57 -5.70 16.16
N SER A 203 -2.77 -4.82 15.55
CA SER A 203 -2.72 -3.39 15.92
C SER A 203 -4.05 -2.66 15.71
N ASP A 204 -4.68 -2.83 14.55
CA ASP A 204 -5.96 -2.17 14.25
C ASP A 204 -7.14 -2.88 14.95
N LEU A 205 -7.03 -4.19 15.18
CA LEU A 205 -7.99 -4.95 15.99
C LEU A 205 -7.96 -4.56 17.46
N ALA A 206 -6.80 -4.23 18.02
CA ALA A 206 -6.67 -3.80 19.41
C ALA A 206 -7.52 -2.55 19.70
N LEU A 207 -7.59 -1.61 18.76
CA LEU A 207 -8.45 -0.43 18.87
C LEU A 207 -9.94 -0.78 18.85
N ALA A 208 -10.30 -1.87 18.17
CA ALA A 208 -11.66 -2.36 18.07
C ALA A 208 -11.95 -3.53 19.04
N ALA A 209 -11.07 -3.79 20.01
CA ALA A 209 -11.17 -4.96 20.89
C ALA A 209 -12.50 -5.00 21.66
N GLN A 210 -13.02 -3.82 22.05
CA GLN A 210 -14.31 -3.66 22.72
C GLN A 210 -15.51 -4.11 21.84
N ARG A 211 -15.32 -4.17 20.51
CA ARG A 211 -16.34 -4.58 19.52
C ARG A 211 -16.22 -6.06 19.12
N LEU A 212 -15.22 -6.79 19.64
CA LEU A 212 -15.05 -8.24 19.44
C LEU A 212 -15.92 -9.08 20.37
N VAL A 213 -16.44 -8.49 21.45
CA VAL A 213 -17.31 -9.15 22.41
C VAL A 213 -18.73 -9.21 21.84
N GLU A 214 -19.27 -10.43 21.64
CA GLU A 214 -20.71 -10.59 21.38
C GLU A 214 -21.49 -10.22 22.64
N PRO A 215 -22.68 -9.59 22.52
CA PRO A 215 -23.56 -9.45 23.67
C PRO A 215 -23.87 -10.85 24.20
N SER A 216 -23.59 -11.10 25.49
CA SER A 216 -23.98 -12.34 26.17
C SER A 216 -25.45 -12.64 25.84
N PRO A 217 -25.80 -13.88 25.45
CA PRO A 217 -27.19 -14.23 25.29
C PRO A 217 -27.86 -13.99 26.64
N VAL A 218 -28.76 -13.01 26.69
CA VAL A 218 -29.64 -12.80 27.84
C VAL A 218 -30.32 -14.13 28.07
N ARG A 219 -29.98 -14.77 29.19
CA ARG A 219 -30.62 -15.99 29.66
C ARG A 219 -32.07 -15.58 29.96
N THR A 220 -32.96 -15.76 29.00
CA THR A 220 -34.40 -15.71 29.25
C THR A 220 -34.71 -16.92 30.10
N GLU A 221 -34.65 -16.73 31.42
CA GLU A 221 -35.23 -17.65 32.38
C GLU A 221 -36.75 -17.62 32.16
N HIS A 222 -37.31 -18.78 31.78
CA HIS A 222 -38.73 -19.06 31.72
C HIS A 222 -39.19 -19.72 33.02
#